data_AF-A0A7K2JF27-F1
#
_entry.id   AF-A0A7K2JF27-F1
#
_cell.length_a   1.000
_cell.length_b   1.000
_cell.length_c   1.000
_cell.angle_alpha   90.00
_cell.angle_beta   90.00
_cell.angle_gamma   90.00
#
_symmetry.space_group_name_H-M   'P 1'
#
loop_
_entity.id
_entity.type
_entity.pdbx_description
1 polymer ?
#
loop_
_entity_poly.entity_id
_entity_poly.type
_entity_poly.pdbx_seq_one_letter_code
_entity_poly.pdbx_strand_id
1 'polypeptide(L)'
;APEPAVPRFPLIVLALTLAGFAVSSPAGLDPAWAALAGVLVLGARALHRRHVTPRELVGAAAPLFCLFVLALGIVVQGVVAGGLATGLRHLLPDGQSLAALLGVATVAAVLANVINNLPAVLALLPLTAPAGPGPVLAVLIGVNLGPNLTYVGSLATLLWRRVLHRHGVEADLGRFTRLGLLTVPATLAVSTVALWAMLRLVGT
;
A
#
# COMPACT_ATOMS: atom_id res chain seq x y z
N ALA A 1 -18.13 -3.33 30.52
CA ALA A 1 -17.62 -1.96 30.27
C ALA A 1 -18.56 -1.29 29.27
N PRO A 2 -18.85 0.03 29.37
CA PRO A 2 -19.64 0.71 28.35
C PRO A 2 -18.93 0.63 26.99
N GLU A 3 -19.68 0.48 25.91
CA GLU A 3 -19.11 0.48 24.57
C GLU A 3 -18.40 1.81 24.31
N PRO A 4 -17.16 1.78 23.77
CA PRO A 4 -16.45 3.01 23.45
C PRO A 4 -17.25 3.80 22.41
N ALA A 5 -17.55 5.06 22.72
CA ALA A 5 -18.26 5.94 21.81
C ALA A 5 -17.48 6.13 20.50
N VAL A 6 -18.16 5.96 19.37
CA VAL A 6 -17.56 6.09 18.04
C VAL A 6 -16.95 7.50 17.88
N PRO A 7 -15.66 7.62 17.49
CA PRO A 7 -15.00 8.92 17.32
C PRO A 7 -15.44 9.60 16.03
N ARG A 8 -16.65 10.20 16.04
CA ARG A 8 -17.30 10.80 14.86
C ARG A 8 -16.42 11.83 14.16
N PHE A 9 -15.77 12.73 14.92
CA PHE A 9 -14.97 13.80 14.32
C PHE A 9 -13.75 13.25 13.54
N PRO A 10 -12.89 12.40 14.13
CA PRO A 10 -11.81 11.77 13.37
C PRO A 10 -12.29 11.01 12.13
N LEU A 11 -13.42 10.30 12.21
CA LEU A 11 -13.98 9.57 11.08
C LEU A 11 -14.45 10.50 9.96
N ILE A 12 -15.07 11.64 10.28
CA ILE A 12 -15.48 12.63 9.29
C ILE A 12 -14.24 13.21 8.59
N VAL A 13 -13.22 13.61 9.35
CA VAL A 13 -11.99 14.14 8.75
C VAL A 13 -11.31 13.10 7.87
N LEU A 14 -11.23 11.85 8.32
CA LEU A 14 -10.71 10.75 7.53
C LEU A 14 -11.50 10.56 6.22
N ALA A 15 -12.84 10.55 6.29
CA ALA A 15 -13.68 10.43 5.10
C ALA A 15 -13.46 11.58 4.11
N LEU A 16 -13.34 12.81 4.61
CA LEU A 16 -13.04 13.99 3.78
C LEU A 16 -11.63 13.92 3.18
N THR A 17 -10.63 13.43 3.92
CA THR A 17 -9.28 13.21 3.39
C THR A 17 -9.28 12.18 2.27
N LEU A 18 -9.99 11.06 2.45
CA LEU A 18 -10.13 10.02 1.41
C LEU A 18 -10.87 10.55 0.17
N ALA A 19 -11.95 11.32 0.36
CA ALA A 19 -12.63 12.01 -0.74
C ALA A 19 -11.67 13.00 -1.43
N GLY A 20 -10.85 13.71 -0.66
CA GLY A 20 -9.80 14.58 -1.17
C GLY A 20 -8.80 13.84 -2.06
N PHE A 21 -8.40 12.61 -1.73
CA PHE A 21 -7.54 11.80 -2.61
C PHE A 21 -8.21 11.48 -3.94
N ALA A 22 -9.49 11.11 -3.92
CA ALA A 22 -10.25 10.80 -5.12
C ALA A 22 -10.45 12.02 -6.04
N VAL A 23 -10.59 13.23 -5.46
CA VAL A 23 -10.81 14.48 -6.23
C VAL A 23 -9.49 15.11 -6.69
N SER A 24 -8.43 15.04 -5.88
CA SER A 24 -7.13 15.66 -6.20
C SER A 24 -6.45 15.00 -7.40
N SER A 25 -6.51 13.67 -7.49
CA SER A 25 -5.86 12.91 -8.56
C SER A 25 -6.30 13.31 -9.98
N PRO A 26 -7.61 13.36 -10.34
CA PRO A 26 -8.03 13.82 -11.66
C PRO A 26 -7.81 15.33 -11.89
N ALA A 27 -7.67 16.11 -10.80
CA ALA A 27 -7.36 17.54 -10.88
C ALA A 27 -5.86 17.83 -11.08
N GLY A 28 -5.00 16.81 -11.15
CA GLY A 28 -3.54 16.97 -11.27
C GLY A 28 -2.87 17.49 -10.00
N LEU A 29 -3.57 17.44 -8.86
CA LEU A 29 -3.04 17.84 -7.56
C LEU A 29 -2.51 16.60 -6.82
N ASP A 30 -1.37 16.75 -6.15
CA ASP A 30 -0.82 15.68 -5.33
C ASP A 30 -1.77 15.36 -4.15
N PRO A 31 -2.21 14.09 -3.98
CA PRO A 31 -3.01 13.67 -2.83
C PRO A 31 -2.41 14.03 -1.46
N ALA A 32 -1.09 14.25 -1.39
CA ALA A 32 -0.40 14.71 -0.19
C ALA A 32 -1.01 15.99 0.41
N TRP A 33 -1.59 16.88 -0.41
CA TRP A 33 -2.26 18.09 0.09
C TRP A 33 -3.53 17.78 0.87
N ALA A 34 -4.33 16.80 0.43
CA ALA A 34 -5.50 16.36 1.17
C ALA A 34 -5.11 15.67 2.49
N ALA A 35 -4.01 14.91 2.49
CA ALA A 35 -3.46 14.29 3.70
C ALA A 35 -2.98 15.36 4.69
N LEU A 36 -2.24 16.36 4.20
CA LEU A 36 -1.77 17.48 5.00
C LEU A 36 -2.93 18.24 5.63
N ALA A 37 -3.96 18.57 4.84
CA ALA A 37 -5.17 19.23 5.36
C ALA A 37 -5.84 18.40 6.47
N GLY A 38 -5.99 17.09 6.27
CA GLY A 38 -6.55 16.18 7.29
C GLY A 38 -5.75 16.19 8.59
N VAL A 39 -4.43 16.07 8.50
CA VAL A 39 -3.52 16.12 9.66
C VAL A 39 -3.57 17.48 10.35
N LEU A 40 -3.61 18.59 9.61
CA LEU A 40 -3.70 19.93 10.20
C LEU A 40 -5.00 20.11 10.96
N VAL A 41 -6.14 19.66 10.41
CA VAL A 41 -7.45 19.73 11.08
C VAL A 41 -7.48 18.88 12.35
N LEU A 42 -6.98 17.64 12.28
CA LEU A 42 -6.91 16.74 13.45
C LEU A 42 -5.96 17.28 14.51
N GLY A 43 -4.76 17.67 14.10
CA GLY A 43 -3.70 18.19 14.96
C GLY A 43 -4.09 19.49 15.65
N ALA A 44 -4.65 20.45 14.91
CA ALA A 44 -5.11 21.73 15.47
C ALA A 44 -6.19 21.52 16.53
N ARG A 45 -7.18 20.65 16.27
CA ARG A 45 -8.20 20.33 17.28
C ARG A 45 -7.60 19.64 18.50
N ALA A 46 -6.71 18.67 18.30
CA ALA A 46 -6.10 17.93 19.40
C ALA A 46 -5.23 18.83 20.30
N LEU A 47 -4.48 19.78 19.70
CA LEU A 47 -3.72 20.81 20.41
C LEU A 47 -4.66 21.78 21.16
N HIS A 48 -5.72 22.26 20.49
CA HIS A 48 -6.68 23.18 21.09
C HIS A 48 -7.41 22.55 22.28
N ARG A 49 -7.74 21.25 22.19
CA ARG A 49 -8.34 20.47 23.28
C ARG A 49 -7.33 19.99 24.33
N ARG A 50 -6.03 20.29 24.14
CA ARG A 50 -4.92 19.85 25.00
C ARG A 50 -4.85 18.33 25.19
N HIS A 51 -5.28 17.57 24.20
CA HIS A 51 -5.16 16.10 24.21
C HIS A 51 -3.74 15.66 23.83
N VAL A 52 -3.01 16.52 23.10
CA VAL A 52 -1.63 16.28 22.67
C VAL A 52 -0.85 17.59 22.74
N THR A 53 0.48 17.46 22.78
CA THR A 53 1.45 18.55 22.67
C THR A 53 2.08 18.58 21.27
N PRO A 54 2.71 19.71 20.86
CA PRO A 54 3.42 19.78 19.59
C PRO A 54 4.53 18.72 19.45
N ARG A 55 5.21 18.40 20.56
CA ARG A 55 6.27 17.37 20.59
C ARG A 55 5.71 15.99 20.32
N GLU A 56 4.55 15.65 20.88
CA GLU A 56 3.88 14.39 20.62
C GLU A 56 3.39 14.30 19.17
N LEU A 57 2.94 15.41 18.58
CA LEU A 57 2.54 15.45 17.17
C LEU A 57 3.73 15.21 16.22
N VAL A 58 4.88 15.85 16.48
CA VAL A 58 6.12 15.61 15.72
C VAL A 58 6.61 14.18 15.92
N GLY A 59 6.53 13.65 17.14
CA GLY A 59 6.86 12.25 17.42
C GLY A 59 5.96 11.28 16.66
N ALA A 60 4.65 11.56 16.57
CA ALA A 60 3.68 10.78 15.82
C ALA A 60 3.91 10.82 14.31
N ALA A 61 4.46 11.91 13.78
CA ALA A 61 4.84 12.02 12.37
C ALA A 61 6.05 11.12 11.98
N ALA A 62 6.80 10.61 12.97
CA ALA A 62 7.91 9.67 12.79
C ALA A 62 8.93 10.12 11.71
N PRO A 63 9.64 11.25 11.89
CA PRO A 63 10.51 11.83 10.86
C PRO A 63 11.62 10.88 10.36
N LEU A 64 12.19 10.05 11.24
CA LEU A 64 13.17 9.04 10.84
C LEU A 64 12.58 7.95 9.95
N PHE A 65 11.30 7.62 10.14
CA PHE A 65 10.60 6.69 9.25
C PHE A 65 10.37 7.32 7.88
N CYS A 66 10.03 8.61 7.80
CA CYS A 66 9.96 9.34 6.54
C CYS A 66 11.31 9.36 5.81
N LEU A 67 12.41 9.62 6.54
CA LEU A 67 13.77 9.56 6.00
C LEU A 67 14.13 8.16 5.50
N PHE A 68 13.78 7.13 6.27
CA PHE A 68 13.97 5.74 5.87
C PHE A 68 13.23 5.42 4.57
N VAL A 69 11.96 5.83 4.44
CA VAL A 69 11.17 5.65 3.22
C VAL A 69 11.79 6.36 2.02
N LEU A 70 12.28 7.60 2.21
CA LEU A 70 13.01 8.34 1.17
C LEU A 70 14.29 7.60 0.75
N ALA A 71 15.11 7.17 1.71
CA ALA A 71 16.35 6.44 1.46
C ALA A 71 16.09 5.12 0.73
N LEU A 72 15.02 4.42 1.09
CA LEU A 72 14.58 3.20 0.42
C LEU A 72 14.26 3.45 -1.05
N GLY A 73 13.61 4.56 -1.39
CA GLY A 73 13.38 4.95 -2.78
C GLY A 73 14.68 5.17 -3.56
N ILE A 74 15.66 5.84 -2.95
CA ILE A 74 16.98 6.06 -3.58
C ILE A 74 17.70 4.72 -3.81
N VAL A 75 17.71 3.83 -2.81
CA VAL A 75 18.35 2.51 -2.92
C VAL A 75 17.69 1.68 -4.01
N VAL A 76 16.36 1.64 -4.06
CA VAL A 76 15.63 0.90 -5.09
C VAL A 76 15.97 1.42 -6.47
N GLN A 77 16.02 2.75 -6.65
CA GLN A 77 16.43 3.33 -7.92
C GLN A 77 17.84 2.91 -8.32
N GLY A 78 18.79 2.90 -7.37
CA GLY A 78 20.15 2.41 -7.60
C GLY A 78 20.19 0.93 -8.02
N VAL A 79 19.43 0.07 -7.35
CA VAL A 79 19.37 -1.38 -7.65
C VAL A 79 18.70 -1.66 -9.00
N VAL A 80 17.61 -0.95 -9.32
CA VAL A 80 16.90 -1.04 -10.59
C VAL A 80 17.82 -0.63 -11.74
N ALA A 81 18.52 0.50 -11.60
CA ALA A 81 19.51 0.97 -12.57
C ALA A 81 20.73 0.02 -12.68
N GLY A 82 21.10 -0.64 -11.57
CA GLY A 82 22.22 -1.57 -11.49
C GLY A 82 21.97 -2.97 -12.09
N GLY A 83 20.83 -3.21 -12.74
CA GLY A 83 20.58 -4.43 -13.52
C GLY A 83 19.36 -5.25 -13.08
N LEU A 84 18.75 -4.96 -11.92
CA LEU A 84 17.51 -5.62 -11.50
C LEU A 84 16.38 -5.41 -12.52
N ALA A 85 16.32 -4.23 -13.14
CA ALA A 85 15.36 -3.93 -14.22
C ALA A 85 15.44 -4.94 -15.38
N THR A 86 16.64 -5.38 -15.72
CA THR A 86 16.86 -6.35 -16.80
C THR A 86 16.32 -7.71 -16.39
N GLY A 87 16.62 -8.20 -15.19
CA GLY A 87 16.07 -9.47 -14.69
C GLY A 87 14.53 -9.44 -14.61
N LEU A 88 13.96 -8.36 -14.05
CA LEU A 88 12.51 -8.20 -13.94
C LEU A 88 11.80 -8.16 -15.30
N ARG A 89 12.40 -7.54 -16.33
CA ARG A 89 11.84 -7.52 -17.69
C ARG A 89 11.69 -8.91 -18.30
N HIS A 90 12.54 -9.87 -17.96
CA HIS A 90 12.41 -11.25 -18.46
C HIS A 90 11.31 -12.03 -17.73
N LEU A 91 10.93 -11.59 -16.52
CA LEU A 91 9.91 -12.22 -15.70
C LEU A 91 8.52 -11.63 -15.93
N LEU A 92 8.44 -10.38 -16.36
CA LEU A 92 7.19 -9.68 -16.64
C LEU A 92 6.66 -10.12 -18.01
N PRO A 93 5.49 -10.78 -18.08
CA PRO A 93 4.89 -11.13 -19.36
C PRO A 93 4.41 -9.89 -20.11
N ASP A 94 4.52 -9.94 -21.43
CA ASP A 94 4.01 -8.88 -22.29
C ASP A 94 2.50 -9.01 -22.57
N GLY A 95 1.87 -7.86 -22.79
CA GLY A 95 0.47 -7.75 -23.23
C GLY A 95 -0.55 -7.73 -22.09
N GLN A 96 -1.82 -7.88 -22.48
CA GLN A 96 -2.98 -7.71 -21.59
C GLN A 96 -3.90 -8.95 -21.57
N SER A 97 -3.37 -10.12 -21.97
CA SER A 97 -4.08 -11.38 -21.79
C SER A 97 -4.28 -11.67 -20.30
N LEU A 98 -5.29 -12.46 -19.95
CA LEU A 98 -5.52 -12.85 -18.56
C LEU A 98 -4.27 -13.51 -17.94
N ALA A 99 -3.60 -14.36 -18.72
CA ALA A 99 -2.36 -15.02 -18.29
C ALA A 99 -1.22 -14.00 -18.05
N ALA A 100 -1.07 -13.00 -18.93
CA ALA A 100 -0.07 -11.95 -18.75
C ALA A 100 -0.33 -11.13 -17.48
N LEU A 101 -1.58 -10.69 -17.28
CA LEU A 101 -1.97 -9.91 -16.09
C LEU A 101 -1.81 -10.72 -14.79
N LEU A 102 -2.14 -12.02 -14.80
CA LEU A 102 -1.90 -12.92 -13.67
C LEU A 102 -0.41 -13.07 -13.38
N GLY A 103 0.42 -13.20 -14.43
CA GLY A 103 1.87 -13.27 -14.28
C GLY A 103 2.44 -11.98 -13.67
N VAL A 104 2.07 -10.81 -14.19
CA VAL A 104 2.48 -9.51 -13.64
C VAL A 104 2.07 -9.36 -12.18
N ALA A 105 0.81 -9.65 -11.84
CA ALA A 105 0.31 -9.57 -10.47
C ALA A 105 1.04 -10.54 -9.52
N THR A 106 1.38 -11.74 -10.00
CA THR A 106 2.14 -12.74 -9.24
C THR A 106 3.57 -12.29 -8.99
N VAL A 107 4.29 -11.81 -10.02
CA VAL A 107 5.65 -11.26 -9.88
C VAL A 107 5.65 -10.10 -8.88
N ALA A 108 4.68 -9.21 -8.98
CA ALA A 108 4.50 -8.09 -8.05
C ALA A 108 4.26 -8.55 -6.61
N ALA A 109 3.39 -9.54 -6.41
CA ALA A 109 3.09 -10.10 -5.09
C ALA A 109 4.30 -10.80 -4.45
N VAL A 110 5.07 -11.55 -5.24
CA VAL A 110 6.30 -12.21 -4.78
C VAL A 110 7.34 -11.16 -4.42
N LEU A 111 7.63 -10.21 -5.31
CA LEU A 111 8.60 -9.15 -5.05
C LEU A 111 8.23 -8.33 -3.81
N ALA A 112 6.95 -8.02 -3.63
CA ALA A 112 6.48 -7.29 -2.46
C ALA A 112 6.66 -8.06 -1.13
N ASN A 113 6.68 -9.39 -1.13
CA ASN A 113 7.04 -10.17 0.07
C ASN A 113 8.56 -10.21 0.31
N VAL A 114 9.37 -10.11 -0.75
CA VAL A 114 10.84 -10.13 -0.63
C VAL A 114 11.38 -8.78 -0.17
N ILE A 115 10.91 -7.69 -0.77
CA ILE A 115 11.47 -6.34 -0.56
C ILE A 115 10.46 -5.32 -0.04
N ASN A 116 9.25 -5.73 0.37
CA ASN A 116 8.14 -4.86 0.78
C ASN A 116 7.37 -4.23 -0.42
N ASN A 117 6.16 -3.73 -0.17
CA ASN A 117 5.28 -3.22 -1.22
C ASN A 117 5.80 -1.92 -1.86
N LEU A 118 6.32 -0.99 -1.06
CA LEU A 118 6.77 0.30 -1.59
C LEU A 118 8.00 0.17 -2.53
N PRO A 119 9.06 -0.58 -2.18
CA PRO A 119 10.15 -0.89 -3.11
C PRO A 119 9.71 -1.62 -4.37
N ALA A 120 8.81 -2.60 -4.23
CA ALA A 120 8.30 -3.35 -5.36
C ALA A 120 7.53 -2.44 -6.34
N VAL A 121 6.73 -1.51 -5.82
CA VAL A 121 6.05 -0.47 -6.63
C VAL A 121 7.06 0.36 -7.41
N LEU A 122 8.08 0.90 -6.72
CA LEU A 122 9.09 1.75 -7.35
C LEU A 122 9.93 0.99 -8.41
N ALA A 123 10.14 -0.31 -8.23
CA ALA A 123 10.88 -1.14 -9.19
C ALA A 123 10.04 -1.56 -10.40
N LEU A 124 8.75 -1.86 -10.22
CA LEU A 124 7.91 -2.46 -11.26
C LEU A 124 7.14 -1.43 -12.09
N LEU A 125 6.64 -0.35 -11.49
CA LEU A 125 5.84 0.63 -12.21
C LEU A 125 6.56 1.24 -13.43
N PRO A 126 7.84 1.63 -13.36
CA PRO A 126 8.56 2.15 -14.53
C PRO A 126 8.67 1.13 -15.67
N LEU A 127 8.67 -0.17 -15.35
CA LEU A 127 8.76 -1.25 -16.34
C LEU A 127 7.40 -1.55 -16.98
N THR A 128 6.31 -1.44 -16.24
CA THR A 128 4.96 -1.76 -16.72
C THR A 128 4.19 -0.58 -17.27
N ALA A 129 4.53 0.66 -16.87
CA ALA A 129 3.83 1.87 -17.33
C ALA A 129 3.82 2.03 -18.87
N PRO A 130 4.91 1.76 -19.61
CA PRO A 130 4.90 1.84 -21.07
C PRO A 130 3.94 0.84 -21.74
N ALA A 131 3.59 -0.26 -21.07
CA ALA A 131 2.68 -1.28 -21.58
C ALA A 131 1.19 -0.97 -21.35
N GLY A 132 0.89 0.19 -20.73
CA GLY A 132 -0.47 0.70 -20.53
C GLY A 132 -1.07 0.41 -19.15
N PRO A 133 -2.33 0.80 -18.94
CA PRO A 133 -2.97 0.78 -17.61
C PRO A 133 -3.17 -0.64 -17.06
N GLY A 134 -3.39 -1.65 -17.92
CA GLY A 134 -3.63 -3.03 -17.48
C GLY A 134 -2.48 -3.61 -16.64
N PRO A 135 -1.24 -3.67 -17.18
CA PRO A 135 -0.06 -4.11 -16.42
C PRO A 135 0.20 -3.29 -15.16
N VAL A 136 0.01 -1.96 -15.21
CA VAL A 136 0.13 -1.09 -14.02
C VAL A 136 -0.86 -1.49 -12.94
N LEU A 137 -2.14 -1.67 -13.28
CA LEU A 137 -3.17 -2.09 -12.34
C LEU A 137 -2.90 -3.50 -11.80
N ALA A 138 -2.37 -4.42 -12.62
CA ALA A 138 -1.95 -5.74 -12.19
C ALA A 138 -0.80 -5.70 -11.17
N VAL A 139 0.20 -4.82 -11.38
CA VAL A 139 1.25 -4.55 -10.38
C VAL A 139 0.63 -4.05 -9.09
N LEU A 140 -0.27 -3.05 -9.17
CA LEU A 140 -0.93 -2.48 -8.00
C LEU A 140 -1.76 -3.52 -7.22
N ILE A 141 -2.44 -4.44 -7.91
CA ILE A 141 -3.11 -5.58 -7.27
C ILE A 141 -2.09 -6.45 -6.53
N GLY A 142 -1.03 -6.87 -7.22
CA GLY A 142 -0.01 -7.77 -6.66
C GLY A 142 0.71 -7.20 -5.45
N VAL A 143 1.23 -5.97 -5.53
CA VAL A 143 1.96 -5.32 -4.43
C VAL A 143 1.10 -4.99 -3.22
N ASN A 144 -0.23 -4.91 -3.35
CA ASN A 144 -1.13 -4.65 -2.21
C ASN A 144 -1.67 -5.94 -1.58
N LEU A 145 -1.96 -6.97 -2.39
CA LEU A 145 -2.47 -8.25 -1.88
C LEU A 145 -1.34 -9.17 -1.41
N GLY A 146 -0.25 -9.22 -2.16
CA GLY A 146 0.91 -10.09 -1.92
C GLY A 146 1.44 -10.03 -0.49
N PRO A 147 1.74 -8.84 0.08
CA PRO A 147 2.25 -8.68 1.44
C PRO A 147 1.43 -9.34 2.55
N ASN A 148 0.16 -9.69 2.31
CA ASN A 148 -0.67 -10.38 3.30
C ASN A 148 -0.37 -11.89 3.39
N LEU A 149 0.51 -12.43 2.54
CA LEU A 149 0.91 -13.84 2.54
C LEU A 149 1.73 -14.18 3.79
N THR A 150 2.55 -13.22 4.24
CA THR A 150 3.43 -13.38 5.39
C THR A 150 3.29 -12.22 6.34
N TYR A 151 3.52 -12.48 7.63
CA TYR A 151 3.40 -11.47 8.67
C TYR A 151 4.43 -10.33 8.54
N VAL A 152 5.52 -10.55 7.80
CA VAL A 152 6.61 -9.58 7.57
C VAL A 152 6.38 -8.80 6.27
N GLY A 153 5.41 -9.21 5.44
CA GLY A 153 5.25 -8.70 4.09
C GLY A 153 4.95 -7.21 4.01
N SER A 154 4.34 -6.59 5.03
CA SER A 154 4.05 -5.15 5.05
C SER A 154 4.41 -4.45 6.36
N LEU A 155 4.70 -3.16 6.29
CA LEU A 155 4.90 -2.34 7.49
C LEU A 155 3.61 -2.20 8.32
N ALA A 156 2.45 -2.25 7.67
CA ALA A 156 1.15 -2.17 8.33
C ALA A 156 0.88 -3.38 9.24
N THR A 157 1.21 -4.60 8.79
CA THR A 157 1.07 -5.82 9.62
C THR A 157 1.98 -5.77 10.85
N LEU A 158 3.22 -5.26 10.70
CA LEU A 158 4.13 -5.03 11.81
C LEU A 158 3.65 -3.95 12.79
N LEU A 159 3.07 -2.85 12.28
CA LEU A 159 2.45 -1.82 13.12
C LEU A 159 1.31 -2.41 13.94
N TRP A 160 0.46 -3.23 13.31
CA TRP A 160 -0.67 -3.86 13.98
C TRP A 160 -0.23 -4.87 15.04
N ARG A 161 0.83 -5.64 14.79
CA ARG A 161 1.46 -6.48 15.81
C ARG A 161 1.87 -5.69 17.05
N ARG A 162 2.52 -4.54 16.83
CA ARG A 162 2.96 -3.68 17.92
C ARG A 162 1.77 -3.16 18.72
N VAL A 163 0.66 -2.84 18.06
CA VAL A 163 -0.59 -2.44 18.72
C VAL A 163 -1.18 -3.59 19.52
N LEU A 164 -1.34 -4.78 18.94
CA LEU A 164 -1.89 -5.97 19.62
C LEU A 164 -1.06 -6.36 20.84
N HIS A 165 0.26 -6.38 20.70
CA HIS A 165 1.17 -6.71 21.79
C HIS A 165 1.08 -5.70 22.95
N ARG A 166 0.91 -4.40 22.66
CA ARG A 166 0.65 -3.37 23.69
C ARG A 166 -0.67 -3.59 24.44
N HIS A 167 -1.62 -4.31 23.87
CA HIS A 167 -2.91 -4.65 24.49
C HIS A 167 -2.92 -6.08 25.07
N GLY A 168 -1.77 -6.75 25.17
CA GLY A 168 -1.66 -8.10 25.73
C GLY A 168 -2.25 -9.20 24.84
N VAL A 169 -2.50 -8.91 23.56
CA VAL A 169 -3.00 -9.88 22.59
C VAL A 169 -1.84 -10.40 21.77
N GLU A 170 -1.55 -11.70 21.87
CA GLU A 170 -0.56 -12.36 21.02
C GLU A 170 -1.19 -12.74 19.67
N ALA A 171 -0.56 -12.30 18.58
CA ALA A 171 -0.95 -12.70 17.23
C ALA A 171 -0.29 -14.04 16.87
N ASP A 172 -1.10 -15.08 16.64
CA ASP A 172 -0.63 -16.36 16.14
C ASP A 172 -0.14 -16.23 14.68
N LEU A 173 1.17 -16.24 14.51
CA LEU A 173 1.84 -16.15 13.20
C LEU A 173 1.45 -17.31 12.27
N GLY A 174 1.28 -18.52 12.80
CA GLY A 174 0.92 -19.70 12.02
C GLY A 174 -0.48 -19.57 11.45
N ARG A 175 -1.44 -19.14 12.26
CA ARG A 175 -2.80 -18.84 11.80
C ARG A 175 -2.82 -17.70 10.79
N PHE A 176 -2.06 -16.62 11.00
CA PHE A 176 -1.99 -15.52 10.04
C PHE A 176 -1.47 -16.00 8.68
N THR A 177 -0.33 -16.68 8.65
CA THR A 177 0.26 -17.18 7.39
C THR A 177 -0.63 -18.21 6.73
N ARG A 178 -1.28 -19.11 7.47
CA ARG A 178 -2.23 -20.08 6.90
C ARG A 178 -3.43 -19.38 6.25
N LEU A 179 -3.98 -18.35 6.89
CA LEU A 179 -5.04 -17.55 6.30
C LEU A 179 -4.54 -16.80 5.07
N GLY A 180 -3.35 -16.21 5.12
CA GLY A 180 -2.71 -15.53 3.98
C GLY A 180 -2.49 -16.45 2.78
N LEU A 181 -2.00 -17.68 3.01
CA LEU A 181 -1.83 -18.70 1.96
C LEU A 181 -3.14 -19.12 1.30
N LEU A 182 -4.27 -19.01 1.99
CA LEU A 182 -5.60 -19.29 1.43
C LEU A 182 -6.20 -18.07 0.73
N THR A 183 -6.12 -16.90 1.35
CA THR A 183 -6.81 -15.69 0.86
C THR A 183 -6.04 -14.95 -0.22
N VAL A 184 -4.70 -14.90 -0.16
CA VAL A 184 -3.91 -14.12 -1.13
C VAL A 184 -3.99 -14.72 -2.54
N PRO A 185 -3.77 -16.03 -2.77
CA PRO A 185 -3.89 -16.57 -4.12
C PRO A 185 -5.31 -16.42 -4.69
N ALA A 186 -6.33 -16.63 -3.85
CA ALA A 186 -7.72 -16.50 -4.24
C ALA A 186 -8.09 -15.05 -4.60
N THR A 187 -7.75 -14.09 -3.74
CA THR A 187 -8.05 -12.67 -3.98
C THR A 187 -7.22 -12.11 -5.13
N LEU A 188 -5.95 -12.50 -5.26
CA LEU A 188 -5.11 -12.12 -6.40
C LEU A 188 -5.73 -12.60 -7.71
N ALA A 189 -6.12 -13.88 -7.80
CA ALA A 189 -6.73 -14.42 -9.00
C ALA A 189 -8.07 -13.74 -9.33
N VAL A 190 -8.96 -13.59 -8.35
CA VAL A 190 -10.29 -12.96 -8.56
C VAL A 190 -10.14 -11.50 -8.95
N SER A 191 -9.29 -10.72 -8.27
CA SER A 191 -9.06 -9.32 -8.61
C SER A 191 -8.43 -9.14 -9.99
N THR A 192 -7.49 -10.01 -10.39
CA THR A 192 -6.89 -9.95 -11.73
C THR A 192 -7.87 -10.38 -12.83
N VAL A 193 -8.74 -11.38 -12.57
CA VAL A 193 -9.83 -11.74 -13.48
C VAL A 193 -10.82 -10.58 -13.63
N ALA A 194 -11.19 -9.93 -12.52
CA ALA A 194 -12.06 -8.75 -12.55
C ALA A 194 -11.43 -7.59 -13.34
N LEU A 195 -10.13 -7.34 -13.16
CA LEU A 195 -9.37 -6.37 -13.96
C LEU A 195 -9.41 -6.73 -15.46
N TRP A 196 -9.10 -7.97 -15.80
CA TRP A 196 -9.13 -8.43 -17.19
C TRP A 196 -10.52 -8.25 -17.82
N ALA A 197 -11.58 -8.62 -17.10
CA ALA A 197 -12.96 -8.43 -17.55
C ALA A 197 -13.29 -6.94 -17.72
N MET A 198 -12.86 -6.09 -16.78
CA MET A 198 -13.04 -4.64 -16.87
C MET A 198 -12.38 -4.06 -18.13
N LEU A 199 -11.12 -4.43 -18.41
CA LEU A 199 -10.40 -3.97 -19.61
C LEU A 199 -11.10 -4.40 -20.91
N ARG A 200 -11.78 -5.57 -20.91
CA ARG A 200 -12.57 -6.04 -22.06
C ARG A 200 -13.88 -5.29 -22.25
N LEU A 201 -14.51 -4.85 -21.16
CA LEU A 201 -15.82 -4.20 -21.19
C LEU A 201 -15.74 -2.69 -21.42
N VAL A 202 -14.75 -2.03 -20.81
CA VAL A 202 -14.60 -0.57 -20.84
C VAL A 202 -13.65 -0.12 -21.96
N GLY A 203 -12.79 -1.02 -22.44
CA GLY A 203 -11.70 -0.70 -23.37
C GLY A 203 -10.45 -0.21 -22.65
N THR A 204 -9.36 -0.06 -23.41
CA THR A 204 -8.06 0.46 -22.97
C THR A 204 -7.89 1.92 -23.36
#